data_AF-A0A521IBJ7-F1
#
_entry.id   AF-A0A521IBJ7-F1
#
_cell.length_a   1.000
_cell.length_b   1.000
_cell.length_c   1.000
_cell.angle_alpha   90.00
_cell.angle_beta   90.00
_cell.angle_gamma   90.00
#
_symmetry.space_group_name_H-M   'P 1'
#
loop_
_entity.id
_entity.type
_entity.pdbx_description
1 polymer ?
#
loop_
_entity_poly.entity_id
_entity_poly.type
_entity_poly.pdbx_seq_one_letter_code
_entity_poly.pdbx_strand_id
1 'polypeptide(L)' 'QYGKPSEVYPKNPNGSPDGVTGFTTADGRFTIMMPHPERTARTLQMSWAPQWLVDQSPDASPWLRMFRNARVWLG' A
#
# COMPACT_ATOMS: atom_id res chain seq x y z
N GLN A 1 2.38 21.97 -5.28
CA GLN A 1 3.24 21.15 -4.40
C GLN A 1 2.78 19.70 -4.48
N TYR A 2 3.70 18.75 -4.60
CA TYR A 2 3.40 17.31 -4.72
C TYR A 2 3.54 16.62 -3.35
N GLY A 3 2.93 15.45 -3.18
CA GLY A 3 3.05 14.64 -1.95
C GLY A 3 2.19 15.08 -0.77
N LYS A 4 1.31 16.07 -0.94
CA LYS A 4 0.31 16.45 0.07
C LYS A 4 -0.96 15.60 -0.07
N PRO A 5 -1.71 15.33 1.02
CA PRO A 5 -3.05 14.76 0.93
C PRO A 5 -3.93 15.57 -0.04
N SER A 6 -4.86 14.88 -0.69
CA SER A 6 -5.69 15.45 -1.75
C SER A 6 -7.09 14.85 -1.70
N GLU A 7 -8.08 15.67 -2.02
CA GLU A 7 -9.46 15.24 -2.28
C GLU A 7 -9.81 15.37 -3.78
N VAL A 8 -8.89 15.93 -4.58
CA VAL A 8 -9.07 16.18 -6.01
C VAL A 8 -8.85 14.91 -6.84
N TYR A 9 -9.81 14.57 -7.69
CA TYR A 9 -9.72 13.50 -8.68
C TYR A 9 -8.70 13.83 -9.79
N PRO A 10 -7.90 12.87 -10.31
CA PRO A 10 -7.83 11.45 -9.93
C PRO A 10 -6.81 11.12 -8.83
N LYS A 11 -6.09 12.11 -8.28
CA LYS A 11 -5.10 11.89 -7.21
C LYS A 11 -5.73 11.21 -5.99
N ASN A 12 -6.96 11.59 -5.70
CA ASN A 12 -7.87 10.84 -4.86
C ASN A 12 -9.00 10.28 -5.77
N PRO A 13 -9.09 8.95 -5.94
CA PRO A 13 -10.01 8.36 -6.90
C PRO A 13 -11.46 8.29 -6.40
N ASN A 14 -11.72 8.49 -5.11
CA ASN A 14 -13.04 8.28 -4.50
C ASN A 14 -13.57 9.50 -3.71
N GLY A 15 -12.76 10.54 -3.55
CA GLY A 15 -13.14 11.77 -2.85
C GLY A 15 -13.18 11.64 -1.32
N SER A 16 -12.57 10.60 -0.74
CA SER A 16 -12.49 10.48 0.73
C SER A 16 -11.85 11.73 1.36
N PRO A 17 -12.46 12.30 2.42
CA PRO A 17 -11.91 13.46 3.13
C PRO A 17 -10.48 13.22 3.60
N ASP A 18 -9.64 14.26 3.57
CA ASP A 18 -8.21 14.20 3.93
C ASP A 18 -7.40 13.13 3.17
N GLY A 19 -7.95 12.54 2.10
CA GLY A 19 -7.33 11.45 1.35
C GLY A 19 -7.26 10.11 2.09
N VAL A 20 -8.05 9.92 3.15
CA VAL A 20 -8.01 8.68 3.95
C VAL A 20 -8.51 7.47 3.17
N THR A 21 -7.81 6.34 3.29
CA THR A 21 -8.11 5.11 2.53
C THR A 21 -7.81 3.81 3.29
N GLY A 22 -7.43 3.93 4.56
CA GLY A 22 -7.18 2.80 5.45
C GLY A 22 -7.31 3.20 6.93
N PHE A 23 -7.80 2.27 7.74
CA PHE A 23 -8.08 2.46 9.16
C PHE A 23 -7.71 1.22 9.94
N THR A 24 -7.42 1.38 11.23
CA THR A 24 -7.09 0.28 12.13
C THR A 24 -7.81 0.45 13.48
N THR A 25 -7.99 -0.65 14.21
CA THR A 25 -8.51 -0.62 15.58
C THR A 25 -7.52 0.05 16.54
N ALA A 26 -7.98 0.53 17.69
CA ALA A 26 -7.12 1.22 18.66
C ALA A 26 -5.94 0.35 19.16
N ASP A 27 -6.11 -0.97 19.16
CA ASP A 27 -5.08 -1.95 19.51
C ASP A 27 -4.27 -2.45 18.30
N GLY A 28 -4.55 -1.97 17.09
CA GLY A 28 -3.82 -2.27 15.86
C GLY A 28 -4.04 -3.67 15.28
N ARG A 29 -4.87 -4.51 15.89
CA ARG A 29 -5.02 -5.92 15.48
C ARG A 29 -5.82 -6.12 14.20
N PHE A 30 -6.71 -5.19 13.87
CA PHE A 30 -7.52 -5.24 12.65
C PHE A 30 -7.30 -3.97 11.83
N THR A 31 -6.87 -4.14 10.59
CA THR A 31 -6.66 -3.04 9.64
C THR A 31 -7.49 -3.31 8.39
N ILE A 32 -8.25 -2.31 7.94
CA ILE A 32 -9.02 -2.33 6.69
C ILE A 32 -8.51 -1.23 5.76
N MET A 33 -8.54 -1.46 4.46
CA MET A 33 -8.16 -0.46 3.47
C MET A 33 -8.80 -0.74 2.12
N MET A 34 -8.99 0.31 1.32
CA MET A 34 -9.55 0.19 -0.04
C MET A 34 -8.52 -0.16 -1.13
N PRO A 35 -7.24 0.28 -1.08
CA PRO A 35 -6.23 -0.19 -2.02
C PRO A 35 -5.99 -1.69 -1.86
N HIS A 36 -5.52 -2.34 -2.92
CA HIS A 36 -5.36 -3.80 -2.99
C HIS A 36 -3.87 -4.21 -2.91
N PRO A 37 -3.24 -4.20 -1.72
CA PRO A 37 -1.82 -4.54 -1.57
C PRO A 37 -1.49 -5.97 -2.04
N GLU A 38 -2.45 -6.88 -2.00
CA GLU A 38 -2.32 -8.26 -2.44
C GLU A 38 -2.16 -8.40 -3.96
N ARG A 39 -2.75 -7.48 -4.74
CA ARG A 39 -2.61 -7.47 -6.21
C ARG A 39 -1.24 -7.00 -6.68
N THR A 40 -0.53 -6.28 -5.81
CA THR A 40 0.78 -5.69 -6.10
C THR A 40 1.84 -6.13 -5.10
N ALA A 41 1.75 -7.35 -4.55
CA ALA A 41 2.72 -7.87 -3.60
C ALA A 41 4.09 -8.15 -4.25
N ARG A 42 4.11 -8.51 -5.54
CA ARG A 42 5.34 -8.62 -6.34
C ARG A 42 5.58 -7.32 -7.09
N THR A 43 6.82 -6.87 -7.17
CA THR A 43 7.18 -5.67 -7.94
C THR A 43 6.78 -5.81 -9.42
N LEU A 44 6.93 -7.01 -9.98
CA LEU A 44 6.52 -7.33 -11.35
C LEU A 44 5.02 -7.16 -11.64
N GLN A 45 4.17 -7.06 -10.62
CA GLN A 45 2.72 -6.82 -10.78
C GLN A 45 2.36 -5.33 -10.73
N MET A 46 3.32 -4.44 -10.44
CA MET A 46 3.07 -3.00 -10.42
C MET A 46 3.02 -2.46 -11.85
N SER A 47 2.02 -1.62 -12.17
CA SER A 47 1.92 -0.97 -13.48
C SER A 47 3.09 -0.03 -13.77
N TRP A 48 3.70 0.52 -12.73
CA TRP A 48 4.97 1.24 -12.76
C TRP A 48 5.76 0.94 -11.50
N ALA A 49 7.07 0.73 -11.64
CA ALA A 49 8.01 0.65 -10.54
C ALA A 49 9.36 1.26 -10.97
N PRO A 50 10.15 1.80 -10.03
CA PRO A 50 11.53 2.19 -10.32
C PRO A 50 12.35 0.99 -10.80
N GLN A 51 13.18 1.16 -11.84
CA GLN A 51 13.96 0.06 -12.44
C GLN A 51 14.82 -0.68 -11.39
N TRP A 52 15.47 0.05 -10.51
CA TRP A 52 16.30 -0.54 -9.45
C TRP A 52 15.52 -1.50 -8.55
N LEU A 53 14.22 -1.25 -8.32
CA LEU A 53 13.38 -2.11 -7.50
C LEU A 53 13.00 -3.39 -8.27
N VAL A 54 12.77 -3.28 -9.58
CA VAL A 54 12.55 -4.44 -10.45
C VAL A 54 13.77 -5.34 -10.48
N ASP A 55 14.98 -4.76 -10.60
CA ASP A 55 16.23 -5.51 -10.68
C ASP A 55 16.59 -6.18 -9.34
N GLN A 56 16.42 -5.47 -8.22
CA GLN A 56 16.85 -5.94 -6.91
C GLN A 56 15.80 -6.78 -6.19
N SER A 57 14.52 -6.59 -6.46
CA SER A 57 13.41 -7.22 -5.72
C SER A 57 12.18 -7.46 -6.60
N PRO A 58 12.30 -8.25 -7.68
CA PRO A 58 11.20 -8.47 -8.63
C PRO A 58 9.97 -9.10 -7.96
N ASP A 59 10.17 -9.96 -6.96
CA ASP A 59 9.12 -10.70 -6.27
C ASP A 59 8.68 -10.08 -4.93
N ALA A 60 9.23 -8.92 -4.57
CA ALA A 60 8.96 -8.30 -3.27
C ALA A 60 8.79 -6.78 -3.39
N SER A 61 7.56 -6.33 -3.66
CA SER A 61 7.23 -4.91 -3.59
C SER A 61 7.18 -4.45 -2.12
N PRO A 62 7.14 -3.14 -1.85
CA PRO A 62 6.91 -2.62 -0.50
C PRO A 62 5.65 -3.18 0.16
N TRP A 63 4.59 -3.49 -0.61
CA TRP A 63 3.34 -4.03 -0.08
C TRP A 63 3.49 -5.42 0.53
N LEU A 64 4.47 -6.22 0.09
CA LEU A 64 4.73 -7.54 0.68
C LEU A 64 5.07 -7.43 2.18
N ARG A 65 5.57 -6.29 2.64
CA ARG A 65 5.89 -6.06 4.05
C ARG A 65 4.67 -6.17 4.96
N MET A 66 3.47 -5.80 4.50
CA MET A 66 2.23 -5.92 5.28
C MET A 66 1.99 -7.37 5.71
N PHE A 67 2.09 -8.31 4.76
CA PHE A 67 1.89 -9.74 5.01
C PHE A 67 3.02 -10.34 5.86
N ARG A 68 4.27 -9.91 5.63
CA ARG A 68 5.41 -10.32 6.46
C ARG A 68 5.26 -9.88 7.92
N ASN A 69 4.78 -8.65 8.15
CA ASN A 69 4.52 -8.15 9.52
C ASN A 69 3.47 -9.00 10.23
N ALA A 70 2.38 -9.37 9.54
CA ALA A 70 1.36 -10.26 10.10
C ALA A 70 1.95 -11.63 10.48
N ARG A 71 2.79 -12.22 9.63
CA ARG A 71 3.48 -13.48 9.94
C ARG A 71 4.43 -13.33 11.15
N VAL A 72 5.20 -12.26 11.23
CA VAL A 72 6.12 -12.00 12.35
C VAL A 72 5.35 -11.83 13.67
N TRP A 73 4.20 -11.15 13.64
CA TRP A 73 3.36 -10.94 14.82
C TRP A 73 2.86 -12.25 15.46
N LEU A 74 2.67 -13.31 14.66
CA LEU A 74 2.22 -14.62 15.14
C LEU A 74 3.32 -15.44 15.85
N GLY A 75 4.60 -15.06 15.74
CA GLY A 75 5.76 -15.88 16.16
C GLY A 75 6.10 -16.99 15.17
#